data_AF-A0A194YMY6-F1
#
_entry.id   AF-A0A194YMY6-F1
#
_cell.length_a   1.000
_cell.length_b   1.000
_cell.length_c   1.000
_cell.angle_alpha   90.00
_cell.angle_beta   90.00
_cell.angle_gamma   90.00
#
_symmetry.space_group_name_H-M   'P 1'
#
loop_
_entity.id
_entity.type
_entity.pdbx_description
1 polymer ?
#
loop_
_entity_poly.entity_id
_entity_poly.type
_entity_poly.pdbx_seq_one_letter_code
_entity_poly.pdbx_strand_id
1 'polypeptide(L)'
;MARKATALVASALLILLAVAFLSHDAGVEAWCMEYPASDPNACRGSGGLRTCRDECVGAGRGFAGGECNKGECLCLKCRDDEPPPAARAL
;
A
#
# COMPACT_ATOMS: atom_id res chain seq x y z
N MET A 1 -12.99 -52.69 4.16
CA MET A 1 -13.08 -51.53 3.23
C MET A 1 -13.07 -50.25 4.05
N ALA A 2 -11.91 -49.63 4.31
CA ALA A 2 -11.82 -48.45 5.20
C ALA A 2 -10.64 -47.52 4.86
N ARG A 3 -10.32 -47.37 3.56
CA ARG A 3 -9.17 -46.56 3.12
C ARG A 3 -9.52 -45.43 2.13
N LYS A 4 -10.81 -45.12 1.95
CA LYS A 4 -11.26 -44.11 0.96
C LYS A 4 -11.82 -42.82 1.56
N ALA A 5 -12.09 -42.76 2.87
CA ALA A 5 -12.76 -41.61 3.48
C ALA A 5 -11.80 -40.48 3.91
N THR A 6 -10.52 -40.78 4.17
CA THR A 6 -9.56 -39.78 4.70
C THR A 6 -8.99 -38.85 3.63
N ALA A 7 -8.99 -39.27 2.35
CA ALA A 7 -8.46 -38.45 1.26
C ALA A 7 -9.36 -37.24 0.94
N LEU A 8 -10.68 -37.40 1.06
CA LEU A 8 -11.65 -36.37 0.67
C LEU A 8 -11.66 -35.18 1.63
N VAL A 9 -11.45 -35.42 2.93
CA VAL A 9 -11.40 -34.37 3.95
C VAL A 9 -10.15 -33.51 3.79
N ALA A 10 -9.00 -34.13 3.48
CA ALA A 10 -7.76 -33.42 3.19
C ALA A 10 -7.89 -32.55 1.94
N SER A 11 -8.53 -33.05 0.88
CA SER A 11 -8.76 -32.28 -0.34
C SER A 11 -9.68 -31.08 -0.12
N ALA A 12 -10.74 -31.21 0.68
CA ALA A 12 -11.65 -30.11 0.99
C ALA A 12 -11.00 -29.01 1.85
N LEU A 13 -10.17 -29.39 2.83
CA LEU A 13 -9.41 -28.45 3.66
C LEU A 13 -8.38 -27.65 2.83
N LEU A 14 -7.70 -28.29 1.89
CA LEU A 14 -6.74 -27.62 1.01
C LEU A 14 -7.42 -26.62 0.07
N ILE A 15 -8.62 -26.94 -0.43
CA ILE A 15 -9.40 -26.03 -1.27
C ILE A 15 -9.89 -24.81 -0.45
N LEU A 16 -10.38 -25.01 0.77
CA LEU A 16 -10.82 -23.91 1.64
C LEU A 16 -9.66 -22.97 2.02
N LEU A 17 -8.48 -23.52 2.28
CA LEU A 17 -7.26 -22.72 2.51
C LEU A 17 -6.91 -21.91 1.25
N ALA A 18 -6.90 -22.51 0.07
CA ALA A 18 -6.59 -21.81 -1.18
C ALA A 18 -7.56 -20.66 -1.48
N VAL A 19 -8.85 -20.81 -1.19
CA VAL A 19 -9.86 -19.74 -1.38
C VAL A 19 -9.68 -18.61 -0.37
N ALA A 20 -9.26 -18.90 0.86
CA ALA A 20 -8.94 -17.87 1.86
C ALA A 20 -7.71 -17.04 1.46
N PHE A 21 -6.68 -17.65 0.86
CA PHE A 21 -5.50 -16.91 0.37
C PHE A 21 -5.80 -16.04 -0.85
N LEU A 22 -6.68 -16.48 -1.76
CA LEU A 22 -7.08 -15.67 -2.92
C LEU A 22 -8.01 -14.50 -2.56
N SER A 23 -8.64 -14.53 -1.38
CA SER A 23 -9.55 -13.47 -0.92
C SER A 23 -8.85 -12.37 -0.10
N HIS A 24 -7.56 -12.54 0.24
CA HIS A 24 -6.83 -11.61 1.12
C HIS A 24 -6.00 -10.56 0.37
N ASP A 25 -5.94 -10.63 -0.95
CA ASP A 25 -5.11 -9.73 -1.79
C ASP A 25 -5.94 -9.04 -2.90
N ALA A 26 -7.26 -8.97 -2.71
CA ALA A 26 -8.15 -8.12 -3.52
C ALA A 26 -8.46 -6.79 -2.82
N GLY A 27 -7.62 -6.40 -1.85
CA GLY A 27 -7.52 -5.01 -1.44
C GLY A 27 -6.79 -4.30 -2.56
N VAL A 28 -7.52 -3.50 -3.36
CA VAL A 28 -6.95 -2.46 -4.22
C VAL A 28 -5.71 -1.88 -3.52
N GLU A 29 -4.52 -2.09 -4.08
CA GLU A 29 -3.31 -1.48 -3.54
C GLU A 29 -3.61 0.01 -3.41
N ALA A 30 -3.62 0.53 -2.19
CA ALA A 30 -3.89 1.93 -1.94
C ALA A 30 -2.90 2.74 -2.77
N TRP A 31 -3.37 3.36 -3.86
CA TRP A 31 -2.51 4.12 -4.72
C TRP A 31 -2.44 5.53 -4.15
N CYS A 32 -1.21 5.98 -3.93
CA CYS A 32 -0.94 7.28 -3.36
C CYS A 32 -0.50 8.22 -4.47
N MET A 33 -1.17 9.37 -4.54
CA MET A 33 -0.72 10.47 -5.37
C MET A 33 0.35 11.26 -4.63
N GLU A 34 1.43 11.57 -5.35
CA GLU A 34 2.51 12.42 -4.88
C GLU A 34 2.13 13.89 -5.09
N TYR A 35 2.34 14.70 -4.06
CA TYR A 35 2.19 16.15 -4.11
C TYR A 35 3.47 16.80 -3.59
N PRO A 36 3.90 17.95 -4.13
CA PRO A 36 5.06 18.65 -3.60
C PRO A 36 4.80 19.05 -2.13
N ALA A 37 5.77 18.77 -1.26
CA ALA A 37 5.72 19.25 0.11
C ALA A 37 5.90 20.76 0.19
N SER A 38 5.48 21.35 1.31
CA SER A 38 5.69 22.78 1.56
C SER A 38 7.17 23.14 1.72
N ASP A 39 7.97 22.27 2.36
CA ASP A 39 9.43 22.31 2.25
C ASP A 39 9.93 21.14 1.40
N PRO A 40 10.23 21.36 0.11
CA PRO A 40 10.77 20.30 -0.74
C PRO A 40 12.16 19.83 -0.29
N ASN A 41 12.90 20.57 0.54
CA ASN A 41 14.23 20.19 1.00
C ASN A 41 14.25 19.45 2.34
N ALA A 42 13.09 19.16 2.94
CA ALA A 42 12.98 18.48 4.23
C ALA A 42 13.80 17.17 4.27
N CYS A 43 13.90 16.47 3.14
CA CYS A 43 14.67 15.24 2.98
C CYS A 43 16.20 15.39 3.07
N ARG A 44 16.76 16.60 2.97
CA ARG A 44 18.21 16.85 2.96
C ARG A 44 18.81 17.02 4.36
N GLY A 45 17.97 17.23 5.37
CA GLY A 45 18.38 17.40 6.76
C GLY A 45 18.62 16.09 7.51
N SER A 46 19.19 16.19 8.72
CA SER A 46 19.29 15.07 9.65
C SER A 46 17.89 14.62 10.09
N GLY A 47 17.52 13.40 9.70
CA GLY A 47 16.15 12.88 9.92
C GLY A 47 15.18 13.16 8.77
N GLY A 48 15.68 13.46 7.57
CA GLY A 48 14.89 14.03 6.47
C GLY A 48 13.57 13.34 6.14
N LEU A 49 13.52 12.01 6.04
CA LEU A 49 12.26 11.30 5.79
C LEU A 49 11.23 11.51 6.91
N ARG A 50 11.68 11.51 8.18
CA ARG A 50 10.79 11.72 9.32
C ARG A 50 10.25 13.15 9.30
N THR A 51 11.10 14.14 9.08
CA THR A 51 10.69 15.55 8.94
C THR A 51 9.69 15.72 7.81
N CYS A 52 10.01 15.17 6.63
CA CYS A 52 9.13 15.18 5.46
C CYS A 52 7.74 14.60 5.78
N ARG A 53 7.69 13.41 6.39
CA ARG A 53 6.44 12.77 6.80
C ARG A 53 5.65 13.62 7.79
N ASP A 54 6.31 14.10 8.85
CA ASP A 54 5.64 14.83 9.93
C ASP A 54 5.09 16.17 9.43
N GLU A 55 5.78 16.84 8.50
CA GLU A 55 5.29 18.04 7.82
C GLU A 55 4.07 17.76 6.93
N CYS A 56 4.13 16.71 6.12
CA CYS A 56 3.01 16.33 5.26
C CYS A 56 1.76 15.97 6.08
N VAL A 57 1.91 15.19 7.15
CA VAL A 57 0.79 14.87 8.06
C VAL A 57 0.31 16.14 8.79
N GLY A 58 1.24 16.95 9.29
CA GLY A 58 0.95 18.18 10.04
C GLY A 58 0.27 19.27 9.20
N ALA A 59 0.47 19.30 7.88
CA ALA A 59 -0.18 20.24 6.97
C ALA A 59 -1.72 20.06 6.91
N GLY A 60 -2.26 18.94 7.39
CA GLY A 60 -3.70 18.76 7.61
C GLY A 60 -4.55 18.66 6.34
N ARG A 61 -3.96 18.37 5.17
CA ARG A 61 -4.67 18.27 3.87
C ARG A 61 -5.13 16.84 3.52
N GLY A 62 -5.15 15.96 4.51
CA GLY A 62 -5.44 14.54 4.34
C GLY A 62 -4.30 13.77 3.65
N PHE A 63 -3.06 14.18 3.89
CA PHE A 63 -1.90 13.39 3.49
C PHE A 63 -1.70 12.24 4.48
N ALA A 64 -1.40 11.04 3.97
CA ALA A 64 -1.10 9.85 4.76
C ALA A 64 0.35 9.85 5.28
N GLY A 65 1.23 10.61 4.62
CA GLY A 65 2.64 10.68 4.96
C GLY A 65 3.42 11.47 3.93
N GLY A 66 4.74 11.27 3.90
CA GLY A 66 5.61 11.81 2.88
C GLY A 66 6.75 10.86 2.58
N GLU A 67 7.29 10.96 1.37
CA GLU A 67 8.43 10.20 0.88
C GLU A 67 9.54 11.13 0.36
N CYS A 68 10.74 10.56 0.22
CA CYS A 68 11.90 11.28 -0.27
C CYS A 68 12.32 10.74 -1.63
N ASN A 69 12.22 11.57 -2.66
CA ASN A 69 12.68 11.25 -4.01
C ASN A 69 13.85 12.17 -4.40
N LYS A 70 15.05 11.60 -4.59
CA LYS A 70 16.28 12.36 -4.93
C LYS A 70 16.57 13.57 -4.01
N GLY A 71 16.17 13.47 -2.74
CA GLY A 71 16.35 14.54 -1.76
C GLY A 71 15.26 15.62 -1.81
N GLU A 72 14.21 15.43 -2.59
CA GLU A 72 12.97 16.20 -2.57
C GLU A 72 11.91 15.49 -1.73
N CYS A 73 11.18 16.24 -0.91
CA CYS A 73 10.06 15.74 -0.12
C CYS A 73 8.75 15.81 -0.92
N LEU A 74 8.04 14.67 -0.99
CA LEU A 74 6.74 14.53 -1.63
C LEU A 74 5.72 14.04 -0.60
N CYS A 75 4.59 14.72 -0.49
CA CYS A 75 3.47 14.33 0.36
C CYS A 75 2.57 13.33 -0.36
N LEU A 76 2.18 12.27 0.35
CA LEU A 76 1.39 11.17 -0.19
C LEU A 76 -0.07 11.30 0.22
N LYS A 77 -0.96 11.27 -0.76
CA LYS A 77 -2.40 11.18 -0.53
C LYS A 77 -2.94 9.91 -1.18
N CYS A 78 -3.28 8.95 -0.33
CA CYS A 78 -3.75 7.64 -0.77
C CYS A 78 -5.28 7.65 -0.93
N ARG A 79 -5.77 6.95 -1.95
CA ARG A 79 -7.19 6.64 -2.11
C ARG A 79 -7.36 5.13 -2.06
N ASP A 80 -8.20 4.68 -1.14
CA ASP A 80 -8.49 3.26 -0.95
C ASP A 80 -9.65 2.77 -1.84
N ASP A 81 -10.46 3.67 -2.42
CA ASP A 81 -11.75 3.30 -3.06
C ASP A 81 -11.79 3.42 -4.59
N GLU A 82 -10.71 3.87 -5.23
CA GLU A 82 -10.67 4.10 -6.68
C GLU A 82 -9.54 3.27 -7.28
N PRO A 83 -9.68 2.67 -8.48
CA PRO A 83 -8.53 2.04 -9.14
C PRO A 83 -7.47 3.10 -9.48
N PRO A 84 -6.17 2.77 -9.46
CA PRO A 84 -5.13 3.70 -9.87
C PRO A 84 -5.42 4.21 -11.30
N PRO A 85 -5.13 5.48 -11.61
CA PRO A 85 -5.25 5.98 -12.97
C PRO A 85 -4.38 5.07 -13.85
N ALA A 86 -4.99 4.50 -14.89
CA ALA A 86 -4.33 3.54 -15.76
C ALA A 86 -2.93 4.06 -16.12
N ALA A 87 -1.89 3.35 -15.68
CA ALA A 87 -0.52 3.67 -16.04
C ALA A 87 -0.51 3.75 -17.56
N ARG A 88 -0.25 4.94 -18.11
CA ARG A 88 -0.14 5.12 -19.55
C ARG A 88 0.89 4.10 -20.02
N ALA A 89 0.42 3.08 -20.75
CA ALA A 89 1.30 2.15 -21.43
C ALA A 89 2.22 3.00 -22.32
N LEU A 90 3.50 3.01 -21.96
CA LEU A 90 4.59 3.59 -22.75
C LEU A 90 4.80 2.76 -24.02
#